data_AF-A0A182XUP4-F1
#
_entry.id   AF-A0A182XUP4-F1
#
_cell.length_a   1.000
_cell.length_b   1.000
_cell.length_c   1.000
_cell.angle_alpha   90.00
_cell.angle_beta   90.00
_cell.angle_gamma   90.00
#
_symmetry.space_group_name_H-M   'P 1'
#
loop_
_entity.id
_entity.type
_entity.pdbx_description
1 polymer ?
#
loop_
_entity_poly.entity_id
_entity_poly.type
_entity_poly.pdbx_seq_one_letter_code
_entity_poly.pdbx_strand_id
1 'polypeptide(L)'
;MAWNDTEIDRLRHQLRQNISPTVRLSQCLSLAPYPLSAFQRNCSMRSVRIRIIICFRYVFATCITVAVIASQFAMFYYFPHIMYQPKVPIFIVILYYIVSILQTLTTGNLMIGCETRRAEYEGYFEEVLHLMKETAHQADCKTTIWYRNVTKVLLALYCIASLTVPIVMTTVLWDIVTIPYVMAQTVPFVVSSLILNQYFCVFVHLTSILRKMNERLVRFLNMLPGSATEPPVQLRGKPLIYNVLGESLKMESSRLDQLEQLRLLHVRTVQTAGSLSEKFGIVILLIVIAAFASVNIELLEFYQCIKLGTLTPTTIFMKFLYAASKFSFYILIAYPNRLIQQELSLFRLIFFSRIKRRFLCCTELKEYHVALNISSRRSPTCMMSTRRVEC
;
A
#
# COMPACT_ATOMS: atom_id res chain seq x y z
N MET A 1 -11.67 -29.47 9.76
CA MET A 1 -10.29 -29.06 10.08
C MET A 1 -10.31 -28.46 11.47
N ALA A 2 -9.79 -29.18 12.47
CA ALA A 2 -9.67 -28.68 13.83
C ALA A 2 -8.56 -27.63 13.87
N TRP A 3 -8.91 -26.40 14.19
CA TRP A 3 -7.95 -25.33 14.42
C TRP A 3 -7.42 -25.52 15.85
N ASN A 4 -6.11 -25.71 16.02
CA ASN A 4 -5.52 -25.52 17.34
C ASN A 4 -5.68 -24.03 17.68
N ASP A 5 -6.47 -23.73 18.70
CA ASP A 5 -6.88 -22.41 19.21
C ASP A 5 -5.71 -21.48 19.53
N THR A 6 -5.01 -20.99 18.50
CA THR A 6 -4.04 -19.91 18.66
C THR A 6 -4.56 -18.69 17.92
N GLU A 7 -4.67 -17.57 18.63
CA GLU A 7 -5.03 -16.24 18.10
C GLU A 7 -4.25 -15.90 16.81
N ILE A 8 -3.01 -16.38 16.72
CA ILE A 8 -2.13 -16.30 15.55
C ILE A 8 -2.71 -16.99 14.31
N ASP A 9 -3.35 -18.15 14.46
CA ASP A 9 -3.96 -18.87 13.33
C ASP A 9 -5.20 -18.14 12.80
N ARG A 10 -5.97 -17.46 13.66
CA ARG A 10 -7.08 -16.58 13.26
C ARG A 10 -6.58 -15.39 12.45
N LEU A 11 -5.48 -14.75 12.89
CA LEU A 11 -4.84 -13.64 12.18
C LEU A 11 -4.28 -14.07 10.82
N ARG A 12 -3.61 -15.23 10.77
CA ARG A 12 -3.17 -15.84 9.51
C ARG A 12 -4.33 -16.13 8.57
N HIS A 13 -5.49 -16.54 9.09
CA HIS A 13 -6.66 -16.76 8.27
C HIS A 13 -7.18 -15.47 7.63
N GLN A 14 -7.27 -14.39 8.39
CA GLN A 14 -7.66 -13.07 7.88
C GLN A 14 -6.67 -12.56 6.81
N LEU A 15 -5.37 -12.71 7.06
CA LEU A 15 -4.33 -12.38 6.09
C LEU A 15 -4.47 -13.22 4.81
N ARG A 16 -4.76 -14.52 4.97
CA ARG A 16 -4.97 -15.46 3.86
C ARG A 16 -6.18 -15.08 3.01
N GLN A 17 -7.29 -14.64 3.59
CA GLN A 17 -8.47 -14.26 2.80
C GLN A 17 -8.25 -13.02 1.90
N ASN A 18 -7.28 -12.17 2.26
CA ASN A 18 -7.03 -10.90 1.58
C ASN A 18 -5.88 -10.99 0.57
N ILE A 19 -4.74 -11.56 0.99
CA ILE A 19 -3.50 -11.53 0.20
C ILE A 19 -3.26 -12.86 -0.54
N SER A 20 -3.85 -13.96 -0.05
CA SER A 20 -3.54 -15.30 -0.59
C SER A 20 -3.89 -15.50 -2.05
N PRO A 21 -4.99 -14.97 -2.63
CA PRO A 21 -5.28 -15.17 -4.04
C PRO A 21 -4.16 -14.63 -4.93
N THR A 22 -3.76 -13.38 -4.70
CA THR A 22 -2.69 -12.70 -5.44
C THR A 22 -1.34 -13.38 -5.24
N VAL A 23 -1.00 -13.74 -4.00
CA VAL A 23 0.28 -14.42 -3.68
C VAL A 23 0.32 -15.82 -4.26
N ARG A 24 -0.76 -16.60 -4.19
CA ARG A 24 -0.80 -17.96 -4.75
C ARG A 24 -0.69 -17.95 -6.27
N LEU A 25 -1.39 -17.03 -6.94
CA LEU A 25 -1.27 -16.87 -8.38
C LEU A 25 0.16 -16.49 -8.77
N SER A 26 0.77 -15.59 -8.01
CA SER A 26 2.17 -15.19 -8.20
C SER A 26 3.15 -16.33 -7.91
N GLN A 27 2.88 -17.17 -6.90
CA GLN A 27 3.66 -18.38 -6.62
C GLN A 27 3.55 -19.42 -7.74
N CYS A 28 2.37 -19.55 -8.36
CA CYS A 28 2.17 -20.44 -9.51
C CYS A 28 3.05 -20.01 -10.70
N LEU A 29 3.17 -18.70 -10.91
CA LEU A 29 3.92 -18.11 -12.03
C LEU A 29 5.38 -17.80 -11.70
N SER A 30 5.90 -18.28 -10.56
CA SER A 30 7.27 -18.05 -10.10
C SER A 30 7.66 -16.58 -9.85
N LEU A 31 6.69 -15.74 -9.51
CA LEU A 31 6.86 -14.32 -9.19
C LEU A 31 6.82 -14.00 -7.70
N ALA A 32 6.40 -14.96 -6.86
CA ALA A 32 6.50 -14.86 -5.41
C ALA A 32 7.15 -16.13 -4.83
N PRO A 33 8.04 -16.01 -3.84
CA PRO A 33 8.83 -17.14 -3.35
C PRO A 33 7.94 -18.25 -2.76
N TYR A 34 8.43 -19.48 -2.81
CA TYR A 34 7.72 -20.64 -2.25
C TYR A 34 8.66 -21.60 -1.52
N PRO A 35 8.22 -22.19 -0.40
CA PRO A 35 7.00 -21.90 0.39
C PRO A 35 7.09 -20.60 1.21
N LEU A 36 5.97 -19.93 1.47
CA LEU A 36 5.92 -18.83 2.45
C LEU A 36 5.38 -19.37 3.78
N SER A 37 6.15 -19.23 4.85
CA SER A 37 5.82 -19.71 6.21
C SER A 37 4.47 -19.18 6.72
N ALA A 38 4.12 -17.94 6.36
CA ALA A 38 2.84 -17.30 6.70
C ALA A 38 1.63 -18.03 6.09
N PHE A 39 1.79 -18.68 4.94
CA PHE A 39 0.70 -19.37 4.24
C PHE A 39 0.78 -20.89 4.32
N GLN A 40 1.94 -21.47 4.61
CA GLN A 40 2.16 -22.92 4.68
C GLN A 40 2.75 -23.28 6.05
N ARG A 41 1.94 -23.96 6.87
CA ARG A 41 2.30 -24.34 8.24
C ARG A 41 3.38 -25.42 8.22
N ASN A 42 4.48 -25.18 8.94
CA ASN A 42 5.52 -26.16 9.28
C ASN A 42 6.10 -26.96 8.10
N CYS A 43 6.32 -26.32 6.94
CA CYS A 43 7.13 -26.92 5.89
C CYS A 43 8.62 -26.77 6.22
N SER A 44 9.28 -27.85 6.62
CA SER A 44 10.74 -27.85 6.81
C SER A 44 11.42 -27.61 5.47
N MET A 45 12.17 -26.50 5.33
CA MET A 45 12.99 -26.18 4.16
C MET A 45 14.01 -27.29 3.80
N ARG A 46 14.27 -28.19 4.75
CA ARG A 46 15.16 -29.34 4.58
C ARG A 46 14.52 -30.49 3.81
N SER A 47 13.21 -30.43 3.55
CA SER A 47 12.51 -31.44 2.75
C SER A 47 12.97 -31.41 1.31
N VAL A 48 13.38 -32.58 0.79
CA VAL A 48 13.80 -32.78 -0.60
C VAL A 48 12.74 -32.31 -1.59
N ARG A 49 11.45 -32.51 -1.27
CA ARG A 49 10.32 -32.07 -2.11
C ARG A 49 10.33 -30.56 -2.36
N ILE A 50 10.64 -29.76 -1.34
CA ILE A 50 10.64 -28.30 -1.45
C ILE A 50 11.81 -27.83 -2.31
N ARG A 51 13.00 -28.44 -2.15
CA ARG A 51 14.15 -28.13 -3.00
C ARG A 51 13.90 -28.44 -4.46
N ILE A 52 13.23 -29.57 -4.77
CA ILE A 52 12.85 -29.93 -6.14
C ILE A 52 11.91 -28.88 -6.73
N ILE A 53 10.90 -28.43 -5.96
CA ILE A 53 9.96 -27.39 -6.43
C ILE A 53 10.68 -26.07 -6.70
N ILE A 54 11.58 -25.64 -5.80
CA ILE A 54 12.36 -24.42 -5.98
C ILE A 54 13.25 -24.51 -7.24
N CYS A 55 13.93 -25.63 -7.43
CA CYS A 55 14.76 -25.87 -8.61
C CYS A 55 13.93 -25.82 -9.91
N PHE A 56 12.80 -26.53 -9.95
CA PHE A 56 11.89 -26.50 -11.10
C PHE A 56 11.41 -25.08 -11.42
N ARG A 57 11.06 -24.30 -10.40
CA ARG A 57 10.62 -22.91 -10.56
C ARG A 57 11.73 -22.00 -11.06
N TYR A 58 12.96 -22.17 -10.59
CA TYR A 58 14.11 -21.42 -11.05
C TYR A 58 14.42 -21.73 -12.53
N VAL A 59 14.37 -23.01 -12.91
CA VAL A 59 14.52 -23.44 -14.31
C VAL A 59 13.39 -22.85 -15.17
N PHE A 60 12.14 -22.94 -14.72
CA PHE A 60 11.00 -22.36 -15.42
C PHE A 60 11.15 -20.84 -15.61
N ALA A 61 11.51 -20.10 -14.56
CA ALA A 61 11.76 -18.67 -14.61
C ALA A 61 12.88 -18.31 -15.60
N THR A 62 13.96 -19.07 -15.60
CA THR A 62 15.09 -18.89 -16.52
C THR A 62 14.65 -19.17 -17.96
N CYS A 63 13.96 -20.28 -18.22
CA CYS A 63 13.46 -20.63 -19.54
C CYS A 63 12.51 -19.57 -20.10
N ILE A 64 11.56 -19.07 -19.30
CA ILE A 64 10.64 -18.01 -19.72
C ILE A 64 11.39 -16.71 -20.02
N THR A 65 12.36 -16.33 -19.19
CA THR A 65 13.17 -15.12 -19.42
C THR A 65 13.97 -15.24 -20.73
N VAL A 66 14.62 -16.38 -20.96
CA VAL A 66 15.35 -16.65 -22.21
C VAL A 66 14.40 -16.65 -23.41
N ALA A 67 13.21 -17.23 -23.28
CA ALA A 67 12.20 -17.22 -24.33
C ALA A 67 11.71 -15.80 -24.67
N VAL A 68 11.53 -14.92 -23.68
CA VAL A 68 11.20 -13.50 -23.91
C VAL A 68 12.32 -12.78 -24.64
N ILE A 69 13.57 -12.98 -24.22
CA ILE A 69 14.75 -12.39 -24.90
C ILE A 69 14.82 -12.88 -26.34
N ALA A 70 14.78 -14.19 -26.56
CA ALA A 70 14.81 -14.79 -27.89
C ALA A 70 13.64 -14.31 -28.77
N SER A 71 12.46 -14.14 -28.19
CA SER A 71 11.29 -13.60 -28.89
C SER A 71 11.50 -12.15 -29.32
N GLN A 72 12.06 -11.31 -28.45
CA GLN A 72 12.41 -9.92 -28.80
C GLN A 72 13.45 -9.88 -29.93
N PHE A 73 14.52 -10.69 -29.82
CA PHE A 73 15.51 -10.81 -30.90
C PHE A 73 14.86 -11.26 -32.21
N ALA A 74 13.97 -12.25 -32.16
CA ALA A 74 13.28 -12.73 -33.35
C ALA A 74 12.42 -11.63 -34.00
N MET A 75 11.67 -10.87 -33.20
CA MET A 75 10.88 -9.74 -33.68
C MET A 75 11.74 -8.65 -34.35
N PHE A 76 12.93 -8.36 -33.81
CA PHE A 76 13.80 -7.30 -34.36
C PHE A 76 14.56 -7.74 -35.62
N TYR A 77 15.08 -8.97 -35.67
CA TYR A 77 15.94 -9.42 -36.76
C TYR A 77 15.18 -10.12 -37.89
N TYR A 78 14.24 -11.00 -37.56
CA TYR A 78 13.53 -11.79 -38.58
C TYR A 78 12.24 -11.12 -39.07
N PHE A 79 11.60 -10.30 -38.23
CA PHE A 79 10.32 -9.65 -38.56
C PHE A 79 10.34 -8.12 -38.44
N PRO A 80 11.36 -7.43 -39.00
CA PRO A 80 11.47 -5.98 -38.88
C PRO A 80 10.29 -5.25 -39.53
N HIS A 81 9.68 -5.81 -40.56
CA HIS A 81 8.56 -5.20 -41.29
C HIS A 81 7.27 -5.06 -40.47
N ILE A 82 7.13 -5.84 -39.39
CA ILE A 82 5.94 -5.82 -38.51
C ILE A 82 6.11 -4.79 -37.40
N MET A 83 7.33 -4.67 -36.88
CA MET A 83 7.67 -3.66 -35.86
C MET A 83 7.93 -2.28 -36.48
N TYR A 84 8.51 -2.26 -37.68
CA TYR A 84 8.87 -1.06 -38.44
C TYR A 84 8.02 -1.01 -39.70
N GLN A 85 6.80 -0.49 -39.58
CA GLN A 85 6.13 -0.04 -40.80
C GLN A 85 7.02 1.04 -41.46
N PRO A 86 7.24 1.01 -42.78
CA PRO A 86 8.27 1.79 -43.47
C PRO A 86 8.08 3.32 -43.42
N LYS A 87 7.01 3.81 -42.78
CA LYS A 87 6.69 5.25 -42.61
C LYS A 87 6.77 5.73 -41.16
N VAL A 88 7.25 4.89 -40.26
CA VAL A 88 7.23 5.17 -38.82
C VAL A 88 8.47 6.01 -38.44
N PRO A 89 8.30 7.16 -37.75
CA PRO A 89 9.42 7.97 -37.28
C PRO A 89 10.47 7.18 -36.48
N ILE A 90 11.75 7.51 -36.68
CA ILE A 90 12.91 6.91 -35.98
C ILE A 90 12.72 6.88 -34.45
N PHE A 91 12.04 7.88 -33.90
CA PHE A 91 11.75 7.96 -32.47
C PHE A 91 10.98 6.75 -31.92
N ILE A 92 10.03 6.20 -32.68
CA ILE A 92 9.23 5.04 -32.25
C ILE A 92 10.10 3.78 -32.20
N VAL A 93 11.02 3.64 -33.15
CA VAL A 93 11.99 2.53 -33.18
C VAL A 93 12.83 2.51 -31.91
N ILE A 94 13.35 3.69 -31.50
CA ILE A 94 14.12 3.84 -30.26
C ILE A 94 13.26 3.49 -29.03
N LEU A 95 11.99 3.94 -29.01
CA LEU A 95 11.08 3.60 -27.91
C LEU A 95 10.84 2.09 -27.81
N TYR A 96 10.69 1.35 -28.92
CA TYR A 96 10.56 -0.11 -28.86
C TYR A 96 11.80 -0.76 -28.22
N TYR A 97 13.00 -0.34 -28.60
CA TYR A 97 14.22 -0.88 -28.01
C TYR A 97 14.29 -0.62 -26.50
N ILE A 98 14.01 0.62 -26.08
CA ILE A 98 13.96 0.98 -24.66
C ILE A 98 12.92 0.14 -23.92
N VAL A 99 11.70 0.02 -24.47
CA VAL A 99 10.62 -0.79 -23.86
C VAL A 99 11.04 -2.24 -23.75
N SER A 100 11.58 -2.84 -24.81
CA SER A 100 12.01 -4.25 -24.81
C SER A 100 13.10 -4.51 -23.77
N ILE A 101 14.11 -3.64 -23.68
CA ILE A 101 15.17 -3.74 -22.68
C ILE A 101 14.59 -3.64 -21.27
N LEU A 102 13.74 -2.62 -21.01
CA LEU A 102 13.14 -2.42 -19.69
C LEU A 102 12.22 -3.58 -19.28
N GLN A 103 11.42 -4.09 -20.22
CA GLN A 103 10.53 -5.23 -20.00
C GLN A 103 11.31 -6.51 -19.70
N THR A 104 12.41 -6.75 -20.43
CA THR A 104 13.32 -7.89 -20.20
C THR A 104 14.02 -7.78 -18.85
N LEU A 105 14.56 -6.60 -18.52
CA LEU A 105 15.17 -6.35 -17.22
C LEU A 105 14.17 -6.56 -16.07
N THR A 106 12.95 -6.06 -16.23
CA THR A 106 11.87 -6.22 -15.24
C THR A 106 11.48 -7.69 -15.08
N THR A 107 11.27 -8.40 -16.18
CA THR A 107 10.88 -9.81 -16.20
C THR A 107 11.97 -10.69 -15.59
N GLY A 108 13.23 -10.52 -16.02
CA GLY A 108 14.37 -11.27 -15.51
C GLY A 108 14.63 -11.01 -14.03
N ASN A 109 14.62 -9.74 -13.60
CA ASN A 109 14.82 -9.39 -12.18
C ASN A 109 13.72 -10.00 -11.29
N LEU A 110 12.47 -9.95 -11.73
CA LEU A 110 11.35 -10.47 -10.94
C LEU A 110 11.25 -12.00 -10.94
N MET A 111 11.48 -12.66 -12.07
CA MET A 111 11.36 -14.12 -12.17
C MET A 111 12.59 -14.83 -11.59
N ILE A 112 13.80 -14.39 -11.94
CA ILE A 112 15.05 -15.03 -11.49
C ILE A 112 15.39 -14.59 -10.06
N GLY A 113 15.22 -13.30 -9.75
CA GLY A 113 15.48 -12.73 -8.42
C GLY A 113 14.39 -12.99 -7.39
N CYS A 114 13.38 -13.81 -7.71
CA CYS A 114 12.25 -14.08 -6.83
C CYS A 114 12.68 -14.74 -5.51
N GLU A 115 13.52 -15.78 -5.60
CA GLU A 115 13.91 -16.58 -4.43
C GLU A 115 14.89 -15.84 -3.51
N THR A 116 15.73 -14.94 -4.05
CA THR A 116 16.63 -14.09 -3.25
C THR A 116 15.85 -13.12 -2.36
N ARG A 117 14.67 -12.68 -2.77
CA ARG A 117 13.80 -11.77 -2.00
C ARG A 117 12.99 -12.45 -0.91
N ARG A 118 13.11 -13.77 -0.74
CA ARG A 118 12.33 -14.55 0.23
C ARG A 118 12.40 -14.00 1.65
N ALA A 119 13.61 -13.73 2.14
CA ALA A 119 13.82 -13.22 3.49
C ALA A 119 13.07 -11.90 3.72
N GLU A 120 12.94 -11.08 2.68
CA GLU A 120 12.21 -9.81 2.74
C GLU A 120 10.71 -10.01 2.83
N TYR A 121 10.15 -10.94 2.04
CA TYR A 121 8.74 -11.31 2.13
C TYR A 121 8.40 -11.90 3.49
N GLU A 122 9.24 -12.81 4.02
CA GLU A 122 9.03 -13.43 5.32
C GLU A 122 9.10 -12.40 6.46
N GLY A 123 10.11 -11.51 6.45
CA GLY A 123 10.21 -10.41 7.42
C GLY A 123 9.01 -9.47 7.38
N TYR A 124 8.53 -9.10 6.18
CA TYR A 124 7.32 -8.30 6.03
C TYR A 124 6.09 -8.98 6.66
N PHE A 125 5.88 -10.27 6.40
CA PHE A 125 4.73 -10.97 6.96
C PHE A 125 4.82 -11.09 8.49
N GLU A 126 6.01 -11.24 9.05
CA GLU A 126 6.22 -11.25 10.50
C GLU A 126 5.88 -9.90 11.14
N GLU A 127 6.38 -8.79 10.57
CA GLU A 127 6.06 -7.45 11.03
C GLU A 127 4.55 -7.16 10.94
N VAL A 128 3.92 -7.49 9.82
CA VAL A 128 2.47 -7.28 9.65
C VAL A 128 1.64 -8.15 10.57
N LEU A 129 2.04 -9.40 10.84
CA LEU A 129 1.35 -10.25 11.82
C LEU A 129 1.42 -9.65 13.23
N HIS A 130 2.55 -9.06 13.61
CA HIS A 130 2.68 -8.34 14.88
C HIS A 130 1.73 -7.13 14.94
N LEU A 131 1.70 -6.30 13.88
CA LEU A 131 0.79 -5.15 13.77
C LEU A 131 -0.69 -5.56 13.77
N MET A 132 -1.02 -6.66 13.10
CA MET A 132 -2.38 -7.22 13.07
C MET A 132 -2.82 -7.72 14.44
N LYS A 133 -1.94 -8.37 15.20
CA LYS A 133 -2.25 -8.85 16.56
C LYS A 133 -2.69 -7.70 17.46
N GLU A 134 -2.00 -6.57 17.40
CA GLU A 134 -2.34 -5.38 18.20
C GLU A 134 -3.63 -4.68 17.74
N THR A 135 -4.03 -4.85 16.48
CA THR A 135 -5.22 -4.20 15.89
C THR A 135 -6.41 -5.15 15.67
N ALA A 136 -6.28 -6.41 16.08
CA ALA A 136 -7.26 -7.49 15.86
C ALA A 136 -8.63 -7.23 16.50
N HIS A 137 -8.62 -6.52 17.63
CA HIS A 137 -9.80 -6.24 18.45
C HIS A 137 -10.78 -5.24 17.79
N GLN A 138 -10.37 -4.56 16.72
CA GLN A 138 -11.20 -3.58 16.03
C GLN A 138 -11.78 -4.14 14.74
N ALA A 139 -13.10 -3.98 14.59
CA ALA A 139 -13.82 -4.33 13.38
C ALA A 139 -13.31 -3.53 12.17
N ASP A 140 -13.32 -4.17 10.99
CA ASP A 140 -12.97 -3.51 9.74
C ASP A 140 -14.08 -2.52 9.31
N CYS A 141 -13.69 -1.33 8.86
CA CYS A 141 -14.63 -0.36 8.29
C CYS A 141 -15.14 -0.82 6.91
N LYS A 142 -16.36 -0.40 6.52
CA LYS A 142 -16.98 -0.72 5.22
C LYS A 142 -16.09 -0.35 4.03
N THR A 143 -15.34 0.76 4.14
CA THR A 143 -14.39 1.22 3.11
C THR A 143 -13.23 0.26 2.93
N THR A 144 -12.68 -0.30 4.02
CA THR A 144 -11.62 -1.31 3.97
C THR A 144 -12.07 -2.58 3.26
N ILE A 145 -13.30 -3.05 3.56
CA ILE A 145 -13.89 -4.22 2.91
C ILE A 145 -14.04 -3.96 1.41
N TRP A 146 -14.50 -2.77 1.04
CA TRP A 146 -14.63 -2.36 -0.36
C TRP A 146 -13.28 -2.41 -1.09
N TYR A 147 -12.21 -1.84 -0.53
CA TYR A 147 -10.87 -1.88 -1.14
C TYR A 147 -10.33 -3.30 -1.35
N ARG A 148 -10.57 -4.20 -0.41
CA ARG A 148 -10.18 -5.61 -0.53
C ARG A 148 -10.94 -6.30 -1.67
N ASN A 149 -12.24 -6.00 -1.83
CA ASN A 149 -13.02 -6.53 -2.93
C ASN A 149 -12.57 -5.96 -4.28
N VAL A 150 -12.29 -4.64 -4.35
CA VAL A 150 -11.75 -4.00 -5.56
C VAL A 150 -10.43 -4.65 -5.99
N THR A 151 -9.55 -4.98 -5.04
CA THR A 151 -8.30 -5.70 -5.34
C THR A 151 -8.55 -7.05 -6.02
N LYS A 152 -9.55 -7.81 -5.54
CA LYS A 152 -9.92 -9.11 -6.13
C LYS A 152 -10.51 -8.97 -7.52
N VAL A 153 -11.37 -7.96 -7.72
CA VAL A 153 -11.94 -7.66 -9.04
C VAL A 153 -10.88 -7.21 -10.02
N LEU A 154 -9.95 -6.35 -9.60
CA LEU A 154 -8.81 -5.91 -10.42
C LEU A 154 -7.95 -7.11 -10.83
N LEU A 155 -7.60 -7.99 -9.89
CA LEU A 155 -6.85 -9.21 -10.19
C LEU A 155 -7.56 -10.06 -11.26
N ALA A 156 -8.86 -10.29 -11.10
CA ALA A 156 -9.66 -11.04 -12.09
C ALA A 156 -9.65 -10.36 -13.46
N LEU A 157 -9.81 -9.03 -13.50
CA LEU A 157 -9.80 -8.25 -14.74
C LEU A 157 -8.45 -8.33 -15.45
N TYR A 158 -7.32 -8.22 -14.72
CA TYR A 158 -5.99 -8.37 -15.32
C TYR A 158 -5.73 -9.80 -15.81
N CYS A 159 -6.21 -10.82 -15.11
CA CYS A 159 -6.14 -12.20 -15.59
C CYS A 159 -6.92 -12.38 -16.89
N ILE A 160 -8.14 -11.84 -16.98
CA ILE A 160 -8.94 -11.88 -18.21
C ILE A 160 -8.21 -11.15 -19.33
N ALA A 161 -7.75 -9.91 -19.10
CA ALA A 161 -7.02 -9.13 -20.09
C ALA A 161 -5.76 -9.86 -20.59
N SER A 162 -5.01 -10.48 -19.69
CA SER A 162 -3.82 -11.27 -20.02
C SER A 162 -4.12 -12.49 -20.89
N LEU A 163 -5.30 -13.10 -20.78
CA LEU A 163 -5.69 -14.25 -21.60
C LEU A 163 -6.26 -13.79 -22.94
N THR A 164 -7.01 -12.69 -22.94
CA THR A 164 -7.64 -12.16 -24.14
C THR A 164 -6.62 -11.61 -25.14
N VAL A 165 -5.54 -10.96 -24.68
CA VAL A 165 -4.53 -10.36 -25.57
C VAL A 165 -3.86 -11.40 -26.49
N PRO A 166 -3.30 -12.52 -26.00
CA PRO A 166 -2.79 -13.61 -26.83
C PRO A 166 -3.80 -14.12 -27.85
N ILE A 167 -5.04 -14.40 -27.39
CA ILE A 167 -6.09 -14.98 -28.24
C ILE A 167 -6.39 -14.04 -29.41
N VAL A 168 -6.63 -12.77 -29.13
CA VAL A 168 -6.91 -11.78 -30.18
C VAL A 168 -5.74 -11.66 -31.14
N MET A 169 -4.50 -11.57 -30.63
CA MET A 169 -3.32 -11.46 -31.48
C MET A 169 -3.15 -12.68 -32.39
N THR A 170 -3.36 -13.90 -31.87
CA THR A 170 -3.34 -15.13 -32.69
C THR A 170 -4.40 -15.11 -33.79
N THR A 171 -5.60 -14.60 -33.50
CA THR A 171 -6.67 -14.51 -34.50
C THR A 171 -6.47 -13.41 -35.55
N VAL A 172 -5.61 -12.42 -35.30
CA VAL A 172 -5.36 -11.31 -36.22
C VAL A 172 -4.17 -11.59 -37.12
N LEU A 173 -3.06 -12.08 -36.55
CA LEU A 173 -1.81 -12.23 -37.28
C LEU A 173 -1.76 -13.50 -38.13
N TRP A 174 -2.42 -14.61 -37.72
CA TRP A 174 -2.46 -15.90 -38.43
C TRP A 174 -1.12 -16.38 -39.02
N ASP A 175 0.00 -15.98 -38.41
CA ASP A 175 1.35 -16.22 -38.92
C ASP A 175 2.29 -16.67 -37.80
N ILE A 176 3.41 -17.28 -38.16
CA ILE A 176 4.46 -17.80 -37.26
C ILE A 176 5.02 -16.67 -36.37
N VAL A 177 5.01 -15.44 -36.87
CA VAL A 177 5.29 -14.18 -36.14
C VAL A 177 4.54 -14.05 -34.82
N THR A 178 3.34 -14.60 -34.74
CA THR A 178 2.46 -14.35 -33.59
C THR A 178 3.07 -14.88 -32.29
N ILE A 179 3.83 -15.97 -32.37
CA ILE A 179 4.45 -16.61 -31.20
C ILE A 179 5.45 -15.66 -30.51
N PRO A 180 6.51 -15.17 -31.19
CA PRO A 180 7.46 -14.26 -30.55
C PRO A 180 6.81 -12.93 -30.15
N TYR A 181 5.83 -12.42 -30.91
CA TYR A 181 5.12 -11.20 -30.54
C TYR A 181 4.33 -11.36 -29.23
N VAL A 182 3.52 -12.42 -29.13
CA VAL A 182 2.70 -12.71 -27.94
C VAL A 182 3.59 -12.95 -26.72
N MET A 183 4.69 -13.70 -26.87
CA MET A 183 5.63 -13.94 -25.79
C MET A 183 6.30 -12.64 -25.30
N ALA A 184 6.76 -11.80 -26.22
CA ALA A 184 7.44 -10.55 -25.90
C ALA A 184 6.52 -9.52 -25.21
N GLN A 185 5.21 -9.50 -25.53
CA GLN A 185 4.26 -8.53 -24.96
C GLN A 185 3.49 -9.06 -23.75
N THR A 186 3.04 -10.32 -23.80
CA THR A 186 2.14 -10.88 -22.77
C THR A 186 2.89 -11.19 -21.49
N VAL A 187 4.08 -11.79 -21.59
CA VAL A 187 4.84 -12.19 -20.40
C VAL A 187 5.20 -10.97 -19.55
N PRO A 188 5.82 -9.89 -20.08
CA PRO A 188 6.10 -8.72 -19.26
C PRO A 188 4.85 -8.02 -18.72
N PHE A 189 3.73 -8.06 -19.45
CA PHE A 189 2.44 -7.53 -18.98
C PHE A 189 1.91 -8.33 -17.78
N VAL A 190 1.95 -9.67 -17.84
CA VAL A 190 1.57 -10.55 -16.72
C VAL A 190 2.44 -10.30 -15.51
N VAL A 191 3.76 -10.26 -15.71
CA VAL A 191 4.72 -10.03 -14.62
C VAL A 191 4.47 -8.68 -13.95
N SER A 192 4.34 -7.61 -14.75
CA SER A 192 4.10 -6.25 -14.25
C SER A 192 2.74 -6.11 -13.56
N SER A 193 1.68 -6.68 -14.12
CA SER A 193 0.35 -6.62 -13.51
C SER A 193 0.29 -7.37 -12.18
N LEU A 194 0.93 -8.54 -12.06
CA LEU A 194 0.93 -9.32 -10.82
C LEU A 194 1.72 -8.63 -9.72
N ILE A 195 2.90 -8.08 -10.02
CA ILE A 195 3.70 -7.39 -9.00
C ILE A 195 3.03 -6.10 -8.52
N LEU A 196 2.38 -5.35 -9.42
CA LEU A 196 1.61 -4.17 -9.04
C LEU A 196 0.36 -4.54 -8.21
N ASN A 197 -0.31 -5.66 -8.52
CA ASN A 197 -1.41 -6.14 -7.69
C ASN A 197 -0.93 -6.60 -6.30
N GLN A 198 0.25 -7.22 -6.19
CA GLN A 198 0.85 -7.53 -4.88
C GLN A 198 1.12 -6.24 -4.09
N TYR A 199 1.76 -5.26 -4.72
CA TYR A 199 2.04 -3.95 -4.13
C TYR A 199 0.76 -3.28 -3.64
N PHE A 200 -0.27 -3.20 -4.49
CA PHE A 200 -1.56 -2.62 -4.16
C PHE A 200 -2.21 -3.34 -2.96
N CYS A 201 -2.23 -4.67 -2.97
CA CYS A 201 -2.83 -5.47 -1.91
C CYS A 201 -2.16 -5.22 -0.55
N VAL A 202 -0.83 -5.18 -0.55
CA VAL A 202 -0.03 -4.90 0.65
C VAL A 202 -0.29 -3.48 1.17
N PHE A 203 -0.25 -2.47 0.31
CA PHE A 203 -0.46 -1.09 0.74
C PHE A 203 -1.89 -0.83 1.23
N VAL A 204 -2.90 -1.44 0.60
CA VAL A 204 -4.28 -1.41 1.08
C VAL A 204 -4.39 -2.05 2.46
N HIS A 205 -3.64 -3.13 2.70
CA HIS A 205 -3.61 -3.75 4.01
C HIS A 205 -2.96 -2.85 5.07
N LEU A 206 -1.82 -2.24 4.78
CA LEU A 206 -1.15 -1.30 5.68
C LEU A 206 -2.02 -0.07 5.97
N THR A 207 -2.67 0.48 4.95
CA THR A 207 -3.65 1.58 5.08
C THR A 207 -4.78 1.19 6.03
N SER A 208 -5.29 -0.05 5.92
CA SER A 208 -6.32 -0.55 6.83
C SER A 208 -5.85 -0.59 8.29
N ILE A 209 -4.59 -0.94 8.53
CA ILE A 209 -4.00 -0.96 9.88
C ILE A 209 -3.85 0.48 10.39
N LEU A 210 -3.31 1.38 9.57
CA LEU A 210 -3.20 2.81 9.87
C LEU A 210 -4.54 3.44 10.24
N ARG A 211 -5.60 3.16 9.46
CA ARG A 211 -6.94 3.66 9.73
C ARG A 211 -7.48 3.19 11.07
N LYS A 212 -7.30 1.91 11.41
CA LYS A 212 -7.72 1.36 12.72
C LYS A 212 -7.01 2.07 13.87
N MET A 213 -5.70 2.29 13.73
CA MET A 213 -4.93 3.05 14.72
C MET A 213 -5.41 4.50 14.83
N ASN A 214 -5.71 5.16 13.71
CA ASN A 214 -6.25 6.52 13.68
C ASN A 214 -7.63 6.60 14.36
N GLU A 215 -8.54 5.66 14.09
CA GLU A 215 -9.82 5.59 14.77
C GLU A 215 -9.68 5.33 16.27
N ARG A 216 -8.74 4.47 16.66
CA ARG A 216 -8.41 4.23 18.08
C ARG A 216 -7.94 5.51 18.75
N LEU A 217 -7.06 6.26 18.08
CA LEU A 217 -6.57 7.54 18.54
C LEU A 217 -7.71 8.54 18.71
N VAL A 218 -8.58 8.71 17.71
CA VAL A 218 -9.74 9.62 17.78
C VAL A 218 -10.67 9.25 18.94
N ARG A 219 -10.99 7.96 19.13
CA ARG A 219 -11.83 7.52 20.27
C ARG A 219 -11.17 7.79 21.61
N PHE A 220 -9.87 7.49 21.75
CA PHE A 220 -9.14 7.83 22.97
C PHE A 220 -9.17 9.33 23.23
N LEU A 221 -9.00 10.16 22.20
CA LEU A 221 -9.02 11.61 22.34
C LEU A 221 -10.38 12.16 22.75
N ASN A 222 -11.48 11.60 22.22
CA ASN A 222 -12.84 12.01 22.58
C ASN A 222 -13.23 11.61 24.02
N MET A 223 -12.55 10.63 24.60
CA MET A 223 -12.75 10.21 26.00
C MET A 223 -11.96 11.05 27.02
N LEU A 224 -11.09 11.98 26.59
CA LEU A 224 -10.42 12.87 27.53
C LEU A 224 -11.36 14.01 28.00
N PRO A 225 -11.49 14.27 29.31
CA PRO A 225 -12.43 15.22 29.90
C PRO A 225 -12.07 16.72 29.70
N GLY A 226 -11.43 17.09 28.58
CA GLY A 226 -11.08 18.48 28.26
C GLY A 226 -11.54 18.95 26.88
N SER A 227 -12.43 18.20 26.21
CA SER A 227 -12.96 18.54 24.88
C SER A 227 -14.44 18.92 24.87
N ALA A 228 -15.06 19.11 26.04
CA ALA A 228 -16.40 19.67 26.11
C ALA A 228 -16.31 21.18 25.93
N THR A 229 -16.61 21.63 24.71
CA THR A 229 -17.17 22.97 24.45
C THR A 229 -18.37 23.17 25.42
N GLU A 230 -18.41 24.30 26.13
CA GLU A 230 -19.24 24.67 27.32
C GLU A 230 -20.80 24.61 27.14
N PRO A 231 -21.62 25.08 28.12
CA PRO A 231 -22.13 24.42 29.33
C PRO A 231 -23.68 24.18 29.29
N PRO A 232 -24.32 23.64 30.35
CA PRO A 232 -25.13 24.57 31.14
C PRO A 232 -24.97 24.38 32.65
N VAL A 233 -24.99 25.54 33.29
CA VAL A 233 -25.17 25.80 34.72
C VAL A 233 -26.41 25.05 35.23
N GLN A 234 -26.29 24.28 36.32
CA GLN A 234 -26.97 24.57 37.59
C GLN A 234 -26.58 23.59 38.70
N LEU A 235 -26.32 24.22 39.85
CA LEU A 235 -25.93 23.70 41.16
C LEU A 235 -26.80 22.52 41.65
N ARG A 236 -26.21 21.63 42.46
CA ARG A 236 -26.36 21.64 43.94
C ARG A 236 -25.96 20.28 44.54
N GLY A 237 -24.91 20.28 45.36
CA GLY A 237 -24.80 19.30 46.46
C GLY A 237 -23.44 18.63 46.66
N LYS A 238 -22.73 19.13 47.68
CA LYS A 238 -21.71 18.47 48.52
C LYS A 238 -20.25 18.43 48.00
N PRO A 239 -19.28 18.98 48.75
CA PRO A 239 -17.87 18.78 48.48
C PRO A 239 -17.48 17.38 48.97
N LEU A 240 -17.44 16.41 48.06
CA LEU A 240 -16.75 15.15 48.31
C LEU A 240 -15.26 15.45 48.16
N ILE A 241 -14.53 15.43 49.27
CA ILE A 241 -13.06 15.53 49.30
C ILE A 241 -12.53 14.33 48.53
N TYR A 242 -12.20 14.56 47.27
CA TYR A 242 -11.66 13.56 46.39
C TYR A 242 -10.15 13.46 46.63
N ASN A 243 -9.71 12.28 47.02
CA ASN A 243 -8.33 11.80 46.98
C ASN A 243 -7.86 11.62 45.51
N VAL A 244 -8.21 12.56 44.63
CA VAL A 244 -8.17 12.44 43.15
C VAL A 244 -6.80 12.72 42.57
N LEU A 245 -5.88 13.35 43.31
CA LEU A 245 -4.56 13.66 42.75
C LEU A 245 -3.72 12.40 42.49
N GLY A 246 -3.82 11.37 43.34
CA GLY A 246 -3.05 10.12 43.21
C GLY A 246 -3.60 9.14 42.16
N GLU A 247 -4.93 8.99 42.06
CA GLU A 247 -5.57 8.17 41.03
C GLU A 247 -5.60 8.85 39.66
N SER A 248 -5.80 10.18 39.61
CA SER A 248 -5.74 10.93 38.35
C SER A 248 -4.35 10.88 37.72
N LEU A 249 -3.28 11.01 38.51
CA LEU A 249 -1.90 10.94 37.98
C LEU A 249 -1.53 9.54 37.48
N LYS A 250 -1.93 8.46 38.18
CA LYS A 250 -1.70 7.07 37.71
C LYS A 250 -2.54 6.73 36.47
N MET A 251 -3.76 7.25 36.39
CA MET A 251 -4.64 7.06 35.24
C MET A 251 -4.17 7.89 34.04
N GLU A 252 -3.60 9.08 34.27
CA GLU A 252 -2.99 9.92 33.24
C GLU A 252 -1.66 9.33 32.74
N SER A 253 -0.80 8.78 33.61
CA SER A 253 0.43 8.09 33.20
C SER A 253 0.11 6.85 32.36
N SER A 254 -0.86 6.02 32.79
CA SER A 254 -1.31 4.86 32.03
C SER A 254 -1.86 5.22 30.63
N ARG A 255 -2.53 6.37 30.51
CA ARG A 255 -3.05 6.89 29.23
C ARG A 255 -1.95 7.47 28.34
N LEU A 256 -0.93 8.09 28.92
CA LEU A 256 0.26 8.54 28.20
C LEU A 256 1.04 7.36 27.64
N ASP A 257 1.17 6.28 28.41
CA ASP A 257 1.80 5.05 27.96
C ASP A 257 1.03 4.41 26.79
N GLN A 258 -0.31 4.41 26.84
CA GLN A 258 -1.14 3.95 25.72
C GLN A 258 -1.00 4.83 24.47
N LEU A 259 -0.86 6.14 24.63
CA LEU A 259 -0.63 7.07 23.53
C LEU A 259 0.75 6.86 22.90
N GLU A 260 1.78 6.66 23.72
CA GLU A 260 3.14 6.41 23.25
C GLU A 260 3.22 5.04 22.55
N GLN A 261 2.55 4.01 23.07
CA GLN A 261 2.41 2.73 22.38
C GLN A 261 1.75 2.88 21.01
N LEU A 262 0.68 3.66 20.90
CA LEU A 262 0.00 3.90 19.63
C LEU A 262 0.86 4.69 18.64
N ARG A 263 1.66 5.64 19.14
CA ARG A 263 2.65 6.38 18.34
C ARG A 263 3.74 5.46 17.82
N LEU A 264 4.32 4.62 18.68
CA LEU A 264 5.34 3.64 18.28
C LEU A 264 4.79 2.66 17.23
N LEU A 265 3.54 2.21 17.40
CA LEU A 265 2.89 1.33 16.43
C LEU A 265 2.70 2.01 15.06
N HIS A 266 2.31 3.28 15.06
CA HIS A 266 2.18 4.07 13.84
C HIS A 266 3.54 4.29 13.16
N VAL A 267 4.58 4.65 13.91
CA VAL A 267 5.96 4.78 13.40
C VAL A 267 6.43 3.46 12.78
N ARG A 268 6.24 2.34 13.48
CA ARG A 268 6.61 1.01 12.99
C ARG A 268 5.88 0.68 11.68
N THR A 269 4.58 0.95 11.59
CA THR A 269 3.78 0.72 10.38
C THR A 269 4.29 1.55 9.18
N VAL A 270 4.69 2.80 9.43
CA VAL A 270 5.24 3.69 8.40
C VAL A 270 6.65 3.25 7.98
N GLN A 271 7.47 2.79 8.92
CA GLN A 271 8.79 2.25 8.65
C GLN A 271 8.71 0.97 7.81
N THR A 272 7.79 0.06 8.13
CA THR A 272 7.50 -1.13 7.31
C THR A 272 7.07 -0.74 5.90
N ALA A 273 6.18 0.25 5.75
CA ALA A 273 5.76 0.76 4.44
C ALA A 273 6.94 1.37 3.64
N GLY A 274 7.84 2.10 4.32
CA GLY A 274 9.04 2.69 3.74
C GLY A 274 10.05 1.64 3.25
N SER A 275 10.40 0.67 4.11
CA SER A 275 11.28 -0.46 3.79
C SER A 275 10.76 -1.27 2.59
N LEU A 276 9.45 -1.48 2.54
CA LEU A 276 8.80 -2.13 1.40
C LEU A 276 8.91 -1.30 0.12
N SER A 277 8.63 0.01 0.20
CA SER A 277 8.76 0.92 -0.95
C SER A 277 10.18 0.98 -1.50
N GLU A 278 11.20 0.85 -0.64
CA GLU A 278 12.61 0.82 -1.08
C GLU A 278 12.90 -0.44 -1.92
N LYS A 279 12.47 -1.60 -1.43
CA LYS A 279 12.67 -2.91 -2.10
C LYS A 279 11.91 -3.05 -3.42
N PHE A 280 10.69 -2.51 -3.49
CA PHE A 280 9.88 -2.51 -4.71
C PHE A 280 10.16 -1.29 -5.62
N GLY A 281 10.80 -0.25 -5.10
CA GLY A 281 10.90 1.06 -5.77
C GLY A 281 11.58 1.00 -7.14
N ILE A 282 12.72 0.30 -7.24
CA ILE A 282 13.44 0.14 -8.51
C ILE A 282 12.56 -0.59 -9.54
N VAL A 283 11.86 -1.65 -9.12
CA VAL A 283 10.98 -2.42 -10.01
C VAL A 283 9.80 -1.56 -10.47
N ILE A 284 9.17 -0.83 -9.56
CA ILE A 284 8.05 0.06 -9.87
C ILE A 284 8.51 1.16 -10.84
N LEU A 285 9.71 1.72 -10.65
CA LEU A 285 10.29 2.70 -11.56
C LEU A 285 10.48 2.12 -12.97
N LEU A 286 11.05 0.92 -13.08
CA LEU A 286 11.21 0.23 -14.36
C LEU A 286 9.85 0.01 -15.05
N ILE A 287 8.83 -0.43 -14.30
CA ILE A 287 7.47 -0.63 -14.82
C ILE A 287 6.86 0.70 -15.28
N VAL A 288 7.04 1.78 -14.52
CA VAL A 288 6.52 3.12 -14.87
C VAL A 288 7.14 3.62 -16.16
N ILE A 289 8.47 3.55 -16.31
CA ILE A 289 9.15 4.00 -17.53
C ILE A 289 8.75 3.12 -18.72
N ALA A 290 8.70 1.80 -18.54
CA ALA A 290 8.27 0.87 -19.58
C ALA A 290 6.81 1.09 -19.99
N ALA A 291 5.90 1.27 -19.04
CA ALA A 291 4.49 1.56 -19.29
C ALA A 291 4.32 2.92 -19.99
N PHE A 292 5.11 3.93 -19.62
CA PHE A 292 5.10 5.24 -20.27
C PHE A 292 5.45 5.12 -21.74
N ALA A 293 6.62 4.57 -22.04
CA ALA A 293 7.05 4.39 -23.42
C ALA A 293 6.07 3.49 -24.19
N SER A 294 5.57 2.42 -23.56
CA SER A 294 4.63 1.51 -24.21
C SER A 294 3.26 2.14 -24.51
N VAL A 295 2.69 2.94 -23.60
CA VAL A 295 1.40 3.63 -23.85
C VAL A 295 1.57 4.64 -24.99
N ASN A 296 2.69 5.36 -25.04
CA ASN A 296 2.97 6.30 -26.13
C ASN A 296 3.06 5.58 -27.49
N ILE A 297 3.74 4.44 -27.55
CA ILE A 297 3.80 3.61 -28.77
C ILE A 297 2.39 3.19 -29.19
N GLU A 298 1.60 2.61 -28.29
CA GLU A 298 0.24 2.11 -28.61
C GLU A 298 -0.69 3.22 -29.06
N LEU A 299 -0.65 4.40 -28.42
CA LEU A 299 -1.46 5.56 -28.82
C LEU A 299 -1.07 6.07 -30.22
N LEU A 300 0.21 6.03 -30.56
CA LEU A 300 0.70 6.49 -31.84
C LEU A 300 0.39 5.50 -32.97
N GLU A 301 0.53 4.20 -32.72
CA GLU A 301 0.03 3.16 -33.61
C GLU A 301 -1.48 3.30 -33.81
N PHE A 302 -2.23 3.49 -32.72
CA PHE A 302 -3.67 3.66 -32.77
C PHE A 302 -4.09 4.86 -33.64
N TYR A 303 -3.39 6.00 -33.48
CA TYR A 303 -3.61 7.18 -34.31
C TYR A 303 -3.33 6.91 -35.80
N GLN A 304 -2.23 6.23 -36.12
CA GLN A 304 -1.87 5.88 -37.50
C GLN A 304 -2.90 4.92 -38.12
N CYS A 305 -3.35 3.93 -37.36
CA CYS A 305 -4.36 2.98 -37.81
C CYS A 305 -5.72 3.64 -38.09
N ILE A 306 -6.13 4.61 -37.28
CA ILE A 306 -7.35 5.41 -37.55
C ILE A 306 -7.16 6.23 -38.83
N LYS A 307 -6.02 6.91 -38.97
CA LYS A 307 -5.74 7.74 -40.14
C LYS A 307 -5.73 6.95 -41.45
N LEU A 308 -5.25 5.70 -41.41
CA LEU A 308 -5.17 4.83 -42.58
C LEU A 308 -6.50 4.10 -42.89
N GLY A 309 -7.46 4.09 -41.97
CA GLY A 309 -8.79 3.48 -42.18
C GLY A 309 -8.77 1.96 -42.37
N THR A 310 -7.66 1.29 -42.00
CA THR A 310 -7.41 -0.13 -42.31
C THR A 310 -7.90 -1.10 -41.23
N LEU A 311 -8.41 -0.61 -40.09
CA LEU A 311 -8.78 -1.44 -38.95
C LEU A 311 -10.29 -1.61 -38.79
N THR A 312 -10.69 -2.82 -38.42
CA THR A 312 -12.06 -3.13 -38.00
C THR A 312 -12.39 -2.46 -36.66
N PRO A 313 -13.65 -2.08 -36.39
CA PRO A 313 -14.05 -1.48 -35.12
C PRO A 313 -13.69 -2.32 -33.89
N THR A 314 -13.67 -3.66 -34.03
CA THR A 314 -13.31 -4.59 -32.96
C THR A 314 -11.83 -4.49 -32.59
N THR A 315 -10.93 -4.42 -33.57
CA THR A 315 -9.48 -4.26 -33.31
C THR A 315 -9.14 -2.92 -32.69
N ILE A 316 -9.84 -1.85 -33.10
CA ILE A 316 -9.78 -0.52 -32.48
C ILE A 316 -10.13 -0.60 -30.99
N PHE A 317 -11.27 -1.22 -30.65
CA PHE A 317 -11.72 -1.36 -29.27
C PHE A 317 -10.74 -2.16 -28.42
N MET A 318 -10.18 -3.25 -28.95
CA MET A 318 -9.20 -4.07 -28.21
C MET A 318 -7.88 -3.34 -27.98
N LYS A 319 -7.35 -2.60 -28.97
CA LYS A 319 -6.16 -1.76 -28.79
C LYS A 319 -6.39 -0.68 -27.73
N PHE A 320 -7.56 -0.05 -27.74
CA PHE A 320 -7.94 0.93 -26.72
C PHE A 320 -8.00 0.31 -25.31
N LEU A 321 -8.65 -0.85 -25.16
CA LEU A 321 -8.69 -1.56 -23.87
C LEU A 321 -7.30 -1.95 -23.39
N TYR A 322 -6.43 -2.39 -24.30
CA TYR A 322 -5.05 -2.75 -23.95
C TYR A 322 -4.25 -1.53 -23.49
N ALA A 323 -4.34 -0.40 -24.20
CA ALA A 323 -3.72 0.86 -23.79
C ALA A 323 -4.28 1.34 -22.43
N ALA A 324 -5.59 1.26 -22.22
CA ALA A 324 -6.24 1.59 -20.95
C ALA A 324 -5.74 0.69 -19.80
N SER A 325 -5.52 -0.61 -20.06
CA SER A 325 -4.99 -1.55 -19.06
C SER A 325 -3.53 -1.26 -18.68
N LYS A 326 -2.71 -0.75 -19.62
CA LYS A 326 -1.36 -0.27 -19.31
C LYS A 326 -1.41 1.05 -18.54
N PHE A 327 -2.36 1.93 -18.88
CA PHE A 327 -2.56 3.18 -18.14
C PHE A 327 -3.04 2.94 -16.70
N SER A 328 -3.85 1.91 -16.45
CA SER A 328 -4.29 1.59 -15.09
C SER A 328 -3.16 1.15 -14.15
N PHE A 329 -1.96 0.83 -14.66
CA PHE A 329 -0.76 0.62 -13.83
C PHE A 329 -0.39 1.87 -13.03
N TYR A 330 -0.55 3.07 -13.60
CA TYR A 330 -0.31 4.31 -12.86
C TYR A 330 -1.30 4.48 -11.70
N ILE A 331 -2.56 4.12 -11.92
CA ILE A 331 -3.60 4.19 -10.89
C ILE A 331 -3.27 3.20 -9.76
N LEU A 332 -2.85 1.99 -10.10
CA LEU A 332 -2.43 0.98 -9.12
C LEU A 332 -1.24 1.43 -8.24
N ILE A 333 -0.37 2.30 -8.74
CA ILE A 333 0.76 2.83 -7.98
C ILE A 333 0.33 4.07 -7.18
N ALA A 334 -0.31 5.04 -7.84
CA ALA A 334 -0.62 6.34 -7.25
C ALA A 334 -1.70 6.25 -6.16
N TYR A 335 -2.72 5.40 -6.36
CA TYR A 335 -3.85 5.29 -5.45
C TYR A 335 -3.49 4.81 -4.04
N PRO A 336 -2.79 3.66 -3.85
CA PRO A 336 -2.40 3.21 -2.52
C PRO A 336 -1.45 4.20 -1.83
N ASN A 337 -0.56 4.86 -2.57
CA ASN A 337 0.33 5.88 -2.03
C ASN A 337 -0.45 7.09 -1.49
N ARG A 338 -1.46 7.55 -2.24
CA ARG A 338 -2.36 8.62 -1.78
C ARG A 338 -3.14 8.21 -0.53
N LEU A 339 -3.60 6.97 -0.43
CA LEU A 339 -4.31 6.48 0.75
C LEU A 339 -3.44 6.51 2.01
N ILE A 340 -2.20 6.02 1.93
CA ILE A 340 -1.27 6.10 3.06
C ILE A 340 -0.98 7.56 3.43
N GLN A 341 -0.74 8.43 2.45
CA GLN A 341 -0.51 9.86 2.69
C GLN A 341 -1.70 10.53 3.39
N GLN A 342 -2.94 10.18 3.03
CA GLN A 342 -4.13 10.70 3.68
C GLN A 342 -4.20 10.27 5.15
N GLU A 343 -3.99 8.99 5.46
CA GLU A 343 -3.99 8.48 6.84
C GLU A 343 -2.85 9.09 7.68
N LEU A 344 -1.68 9.30 7.08
CA LEU A 344 -0.54 9.99 7.71
C LEU A 344 -0.86 11.45 8.02
N SER A 345 -1.49 12.16 7.08
CA SER A 345 -1.86 13.56 7.25
C SER A 345 -2.89 13.74 8.36
N LEU A 346 -3.85 12.81 8.47
CA LEU A 346 -4.85 12.77 9.53
C LEU A 346 -4.19 12.58 10.90
N PHE A 347 -3.29 11.59 11.02
CA PHE A 347 -2.53 11.36 12.25
C PHE A 347 -1.73 12.61 12.65
N ARG A 348 -1.02 13.23 11.70
CA ARG A 348 -0.24 14.44 11.94
C ARG A 348 -1.10 15.59 12.45
N LEU A 349 -2.26 15.82 11.82
CA LEU A 349 -3.20 16.88 12.21
C LEU A 349 -3.74 16.65 13.62
N ILE A 350 -4.15 15.41 13.92
CA ILE A 350 -4.65 15.02 15.24
C ILE A 350 -3.57 15.26 16.31
N PHE A 351 -2.35 14.78 16.08
CA PHE A 351 -1.26 14.87 17.04
C PHE A 351 -0.82 16.34 17.25
N PHE A 352 -0.67 17.11 16.18
CA PHE A 352 -0.27 18.52 16.26
C PHE A 352 -1.33 19.40 16.92
N SER A 353 -2.62 19.15 16.66
CA SER A 353 -3.72 19.88 17.32
C SER A 353 -3.70 19.71 18.85
N ARG A 354 -3.28 18.53 19.34
CA ARG A 354 -3.15 18.24 20.77
C ARG A 354 -1.90 18.83 21.39
N ILE A 355 -0.75 18.81 20.71
CA ILE A 355 0.46 19.51 21.16
C ILE A 355 0.14 21.00 21.31
N LYS A 356 -0.47 21.62 20.30
CA LYS A 356 -0.84 23.03 20.35
C LYS A 356 -1.81 23.34 21.49
N ARG A 357 -2.85 22.51 21.72
CA ARG A 357 -3.76 22.68 22.87
C ARG A 357 -3.09 22.50 24.22
N ARG A 358 -2.16 21.54 24.38
CA ARG A 358 -1.39 21.39 25.63
C ARG A 358 -0.47 22.57 25.87
N PHE A 359 0.20 23.08 24.83
CA PHE A 359 1.02 24.28 24.95
C PHE A 359 0.17 25.49 25.34
N LEU A 360 -0.96 25.76 24.66
CA LEU A 360 -1.85 26.86 25.05
C LEU A 360 -2.36 26.73 26.49
N CYS A 361 -2.79 25.54 26.90
CA CYS A 361 -3.31 25.32 28.25
C CYS A 361 -2.21 25.46 29.33
N CYS A 362 -0.97 25.04 29.04
CA CYS A 362 0.17 25.28 29.93
C CYS A 362 0.59 26.76 30.00
N THR A 363 0.40 27.53 28.92
CA THR A 363 0.67 28.97 28.93
C THR A 363 -0.39 29.70 29.76
N GLU A 364 -1.67 29.38 29.58
CA GLU A 364 -2.73 29.96 30.40
C GLU A 364 -2.60 29.57 31.88
N LEU A 365 -2.29 28.30 32.20
CA LEU A 365 -2.06 27.91 33.59
C LEU A 365 -0.88 28.66 34.24
N LYS A 366 0.17 28.98 33.48
CA LYS A 366 1.29 29.80 33.95
C LYS A 366 0.87 31.25 34.18
N GLU A 367 0.06 31.83 33.30
CA GLU A 367 -0.48 33.19 33.50
C GLU A 367 -1.41 33.27 34.72
N TYR A 368 -2.28 32.28 34.93
CA TYR A 368 -3.12 32.21 36.14
C TYR A 368 -2.29 32.02 37.41
N HIS A 369 -1.25 31.17 37.39
CA HIS A 369 -0.38 31.00 38.56
C HIS A 369 0.45 32.25 38.87
N VAL A 370 0.87 33.01 37.85
CA VAL A 370 1.55 34.30 38.03
C VAL A 370 0.57 35.36 38.55
N ALA A 371 -0.66 35.42 38.03
CA ALA A 371 -1.69 36.34 38.52
C ALA A 371 -2.11 36.04 39.98
N LEU A 372 -2.23 34.76 40.36
CA LEU A 372 -2.50 34.35 41.75
C LEU A 372 -1.33 34.63 42.70
N ASN A 373 -0.08 34.47 42.26
CA ASN A 373 1.09 34.85 43.06
C ASN A 373 1.25 36.37 43.24
N ILE A 374 0.80 37.17 42.26
CA ILE A 374 0.78 38.64 42.38
C ILE A 374 -0.35 39.08 43.33
N SER A 375 -1.50 38.41 43.31
CA SER A 375 -2.61 38.65 44.24
C SER A 375 -2.25 38.29 45.69
N SER A 376 -1.53 37.18 45.90
CA SER A 376 -1.09 36.73 47.23
C SER A 376 0.04 37.58 47.85
N ARG A 377 0.72 38.44 47.08
CA ARG A 377 1.77 39.34 47.60
C ARG A 377 1.28 40.76 47.94
N ARG A 378 -0.01 41.06 47.74
CA ARG A 378 -0.62 42.33 48.19
C ARG A 378 -1.43 42.15 49.48
N SER A 379 -0.73 41.92 50.58
CA SER A 379 -1.01 42.53 51.89
C SER A 379 0.06 42.06 52.88
N PRO A 380 0.72 43.01 53.57
CA PRO A 380 0.14 43.41 54.86
C PRO A 380 0.21 44.92 55.17
N THR A 381 -0.77 45.35 55.99
CA THR A 381 -0.72 46.41 57.01
C THR A 381 -0.34 47.85 56.63
N CYS A 382 -1.29 48.80 56.75
CA CYS A 382 -1.31 49.78 57.87
C CYS A 382 -2.47 50.82 57.82
N MET A 383 -3.07 51.01 59.00
CA MET A 383 -3.58 52.24 59.64
C MET A 383 -4.69 53.12 59.05
N MET A 384 -5.78 53.17 59.84
CA MET A 384 -6.45 54.36 60.41
C MET A 384 -6.65 55.61 59.53
N SER A 385 -7.92 56.03 59.37
CA SER A 385 -8.50 57.16 60.14
C SER A 385 -9.65 57.87 59.38
N THR A 386 -10.77 58.01 60.11
CA THR A 386 -11.79 59.10 60.12
C THR A 386 -12.73 59.46 58.96
N ARG A 387 -13.98 59.69 59.41
CA ARG A 387 -15.07 60.59 58.95
C ARG A 387 -15.97 60.08 57.80
N ARG A 388 -17.25 59.80 58.09
CA ARG A 388 -18.43 60.69 58.34
C ARG A 388 -19.04 61.25 57.05
N VAL A 389 -20.28 60.79 56.82
CA VAL A 389 -21.52 61.58 56.57
C VAL A 389 -21.83 62.08 55.15
N GLU A 390 -23.12 61.91 54.81
CA GLU A 390 -23.96 62.56 53.77
C GLU A 390 -23.74 62.12 52.30
N CYS A 391 -24.76 61.75 51.50
CA CYS A 391 -26.23 61.82 51.60
C CYS A 391 -26.87 60.50 51.12
#